data_AF-A0A2V5N5F1-F1
#
_entry.id   AF-A0A2V5N5F1-F1
#
_cell.length_a   1.000
_cell.length_b   1.000
_cell.length_c   1.000
_cell.angle_alpha   90.00
_cell.angle_beta   90.00
_cell.angle_gamma   90.00
#
_symmetry.space_group_name_H-M   'P 1'
#
loop_
_entity.id
_entity.type
_entity.pdbx_description
1 polymer ?
#
loop_
_entity_poly.entity_id
_entity_poly.type
_entity_poly.pdbx_seq_one_letter_code
_entity_poly.pdbx_strand_id
1 'polypeptide(L)'
;YDREKLQERLAKLAGGVAVINVGAATETEMKEKKARVEDALHATRAAVEEGIVPGGGVAFLRAQKALENIKDLEADEKVGVAIVRRAIEEPTRQLADNAGREGALIVEEVKKRKGNEGYDVSGDQFTDLVKAGIVDPTKVARTALQNAASISGLLLTTEAIVTELPEKEKAPAMPPGGMGGMGGMDY
;
A
#
# COMPACT_ATOMS: atom_id res chain seq x y z
N TYR A 1 12.10 19.65 -0.42
CA TYR A 1 12.08 21.11 -0.28
C TYR A 1 13.16 21.83 -1.11
N ASP A 2 14.43 21.91 -0.69
CA ASP A 2 15.43 22.72 -1.42
C ASP A 2 15.68 22.24 -2.86
N ARG A 3 15.74 20.91 -3.05
CA ARG A 3 15.82 20.29 -4.38
C ARG A 3 14.64 20.67 -5.28
N GLU A 4 13.43 20.72 -4.74
CA GLU A 4 12.22 21.10 -5.49
C GLU A 4 12.25 22.58 -5.88
N LYS A 5 12.70 23.46 -4.97
CA LYS A 5 12.87 24.89 -5.27
C LYS A 5 13.90 25.15 -6.36
N LEU A 6 15.02 24.41 -6.34
CA LEU A 6 16.02 24.49 -7.39
C LEU A 6 15.50 23.95 -8.73
N GLN A 7 14.76 22.84 -8.72
CA GLN A 7 14.11 22.30 -9.92
C GLN A 7 13.04 23.25 -10.48
N GLU A 8 12.25 23.90 -9.63
CA GLU A 8 11.26 24.90 -10.03
C GLU A 8 11.92 26.07 -10.77
N ARG A 9 13.04 26.57 -10.24
CA ARG A 9 13.82 27.65 -10.88
C ARG A 9 14.43 27.22 -12.20
N LEU A 10 15.02 26.02 -12.26
CA LEU A 10 15.57 25.45 -13.49
C LEU A 10 14.47 25.28 -14.56
N ALA A 11 13.31 24.77 -14.18
CA ALA A 11 12.17 24.60 -15.09
C ALA A 11 11.67 25.94 -15.64
N LYS A 12 11.61 26.99 -14.81
CA LYS A 12 11.28 28.36 -15.24
C LYS A 12 12.29 28.90 -16.25
N LEU A 13 13.59 28.66 -16.04
CA LEU A 13 14.65 29.08 -16.97
C LEU A 13 14.60 28.32 -18.30
N ALA A 14 14.27 27.02 -18.26
CA ALA A 14 14.15 26.18 -19.45
C ALA A 14 12.79 26.32 -20.17
N GLY A 15 11.85 27.11 -19.65
CA GLY A 15 10.48 27.21 -20.16
C GLY A 15 9.65 25.92 -19.99
N GLY A 16 10.11 24.97 -19.18
CA GLY A 16 9.53 23.63 -19.02
C GLY A 16 8.53 23.50 -17.87
N VAL A 17 7.72 24.53 -17.60
CA VAL A 17 6.71 24.50 -16.52
C VAL A 17 5.35 24.17 -17.12
N ALA A 18 4.80 23.02 -16.76
CA ALA A 18 3.42 22.65 -17.05
C ALA A 18 2.54 22.85 -15.80
N VAL A 19 1.34 23.38 -15.99
CA VAL A 19 0.34 23.57 -14.92
C VAL A 19 -0.93 22.83 -15.31
N ILE A 20 -1.40 21.94 -14.43
CA ILE A 20 -2.66 21.21 -14.62
C ILE A 20 -3.71 21.84 -13.71
N ASN A 21 -4.73 22.47 -14.32
CA ASN A 21 -5.86 23.04 -13.59
C ASN A 21 -6.97 21.99 -13.47
N VAL A 22 -7.26 21.54 -12.25
CA VAL A 22 -8.27 20.53 -11.97
C VAL A 22 -9.56 21.20 -11.52
N GLY A 23 -10.67 20.93 -12.21
CA GLY A 23 -12.01 21.44 -11.89
C GLY A 23 -13.01 20.31 -11.61
N ALA A 24 -14.04 20.62 -10.83
CA ALA A 24 -15.16 19.71 -10.56
C ALA A 24 -16.43 20.49 -10.18
N ALA A 25 -17.57 19.80 -10.09
CA ALA A 25 -18.86 20.44 -9.79
C ALA A 25 -19.02 20.79 -8.30
N THR A 26 -18.33 20.06 -7.42
CA THR A 26 -18.32 20.32 -5.97
C THR A 26 -16.88 20.35 -5.43
N GLU A 27 -16.68 21.00 -4.29
CA GLU A 27 -15.34 21.10 -3.67
C GLU A 27 -14.80 19.72 -3.28
N THR A 28 -15.66 18.84 -2.74
CA THR A 28 -15.29 17.47 -2.36
C THR A 28 -14.79 16.68 -3.55
N GLU A 29 -15.50 16.74 -4.68
CA GLU A 29 -15.09 16.08 -5.92
C GLU A 29 -13.80 16.69 -6.50
N MET A 30 -13.64 18.02 -6.40
CA MET A 30 -12.42 18.70 -6.86
C MET A 30 -11.20 18.22 -6.07
N LYS A 31 -11.31 18.09 -4.75
CA LYS A 31 -10.22 17.58 -3.90
C LYS A 31 -9.82 16.15 -4.27
N GLU A 32 -10.79 15.25 -4.48
CA GLU A 32 -10.51 13.87 -4.89
C GLU A 32 -9.86 13.80 -6.27
N LYS A 33 -10.41 14.52 -7.27
CA LYS A 33 -9.83 14.59 -8.62
C LYS A 33 -8.43 15.15 -8.61
N LYS A 34 -8.18 16.19 -7.80
CA LYS A 34 -6.87 16.80 -7.65
C LYS A 34 -5.87 15.82 -7.06
N ALA A 35 -6.24 15.11 -5.99
CA ALA A 35 -5.40 14.08 -5.38
C ALA A 35 -5.03 12.98 -6.38
N ARG A 36 -5.99 12.49 -7.19
CA ARG A 36 -5.70 11.51 -8.26
C ARG A 36 -4.70 12.01 -9.29
N VAL A 37 -4.77 13.29 -9.67
CA VAL A 37 -3.81 13.89 -10.62
C VAL A 37 -2.42 14.00 -10.00
N GLU A 38 -2.34 14.38 -8.71
CA GLU A 38 -1.08 14.42 -7.97
C GLU A 38 -0.46 13.02 -7.86
N ASP A 39 -1.25 11.99 -7.53
CA ASP A 39 -0.80 10.60 -7.47
C ASP A 39 -0.28 10.10 -8.83
N ALA A 40 -1.00 10.39 -9.92
CA ALA A 40 -0.56 10.04 -11.28
C ALA A 40 0.76 10.71 -11.66
N LEU A 41 0.97 11.97 -11.28
CA LEU A 41 2.23 12.69 -11.48
C LEU A 41 3.38 12.01 -10.72
N HIS A 42 3.15 11.65 -9.45
CA HIS A 42 4.15 10.97 -8.63
C HIS A 42 4.48 9.57 -9.14
N ALA A 43 3.48 8.80 -9.56
CA ALA A 43 3.66 7.49 -10.18
C ALA A 43 4.49 7.60 -11.47
N THR A 44 4.19 8.59 -12.33
CA THR A 44 4.94 8.81 -13.57
C THR A 44 6.40 9.17 -13.29
N ARG A 45 6.66 10.05 -12.31
CA ARG A 45 8.03 10.37 -11.88
C ARG A 45 8.77 9.13 -11.40
N ALA A 46 8.13 8.31 -10.56
CA ALA A 46 8.72 7.06 -10.05
C ALA A 46 9.00 6.05 -11.18
N ALA A 47 8.12 5.98 -12.18
CA ALA A 47 8.29 5.10 -13.34
C ALA A 47 9.46 5.53 -14.23
N VAL A 48 9.70 6.84 -14.38
CA VAL A 48 10.87 7.37 -15.10
C VAL A 48 12.18 7.06 -14.37
N GLU A 49 12.16 7.04 -13.03
CA GLU A 49 13.37 6.82 -12.23
C GLU A 49 13.83 5.36 -12.19
N GLU A 50 12.93 4.39 -11.97
CA GLU A 50 13.29 2.97 -11.78
C GLU A 50 12.58 2.02 -12.77
N GLY A 51 11.87 2.55 -13.75
CA GLY A 51 11.11 1.77 -14.72
C GLY A 51 9.75 1.28 -14.20
N ILE A 52 9.19 0.33 -14.93
CA ILE A 52 7.87 -0.25 -14.68
C ILE A 52 7.93 -1.77 -14.58
N VAL A 53 6.96 -2.34 -13.87
CA VAL A 53 6.73 -3.79 -13.72
C VAL A 53 5.26 -4.12 -14.01
N PRO A 54 4.91 -5.38 -14.32
CA PRO A 54 3.50 -5.78 -14.43
C PRO A 54 2.79 -5.51 -13.10
N GLY A 55 1.66 -4.80 -13.18
CA GLY A 55 0.90 -4.38 -12.01
C GLY A 55 0.05 -5.50 -11.40
N GLY A 56 -1.00 -5.12 -10.66
CA GLY A 56 -1.95 -6.10 -10.10
C GLY A 56 -1.35 -7.07 -9.07
N GLY A 57 -0.20 -6.69 -8.48
CA GLY A 57 0.58 -7.54 -7.58
C GLY A 57 1.35 -8.69 -8.27
N VAL A 58 1.30 -8.80 -9.59
CA VAL A 58 2.02 -9.84 -10.34
C VAL A 58 3.53 -9.76 -10.10
N ALA A 59 4.10 -8.56 -10.10
CA ALA A 59 5.52 -8.35 -9.82
C ALA A 59 5.97 -9.02 -8.52
N PHE A 60 5.15 -8.94 -7.46
CA PHE A 60 5.42 -9.57 -6.17
C PHE A 60 5.36 -11.11 -6.25
N LEU A 61 4.35 -11.66 -6.92
CA LEU A 61 4.25 -13.10 -7.15
C LEU A 61 5.43 -13.65 -7.95
N ARG A 62 5.93 -12.90 -8.94
CA ARG A 62 7.13 -13.29 -9.71
C ARG A 62 8.39 -13.25 -8.84
N ALA A 63 8.46 -12.31 -7.89
CA ALA A 63 9.57 -12.20 -6.96
C ALA A 63 9.67 -13.37 -5.96
N GLN A 64 8.62 -14.16 -5.76
CA GLN A 64 8.66 -15.36 -4.89
C GLN A 64 9.79 -16.34 -5.26
N LYS A 65 10.14 -16.45 -6.55
CA LYS A 65 11.23 -17.32 -7.00
C LYS A 65 12.58 -16.91 -6.43
N ALA A 66 12.80 -15.62 -6.18
CA ALA A 66 14.04 -15.14 -5.58
C ALA A 66 14.25 -15.70 -4.16
N LEU A 67 13.17 -15.99 -3.44
CA LEU A 67 13.22 -16.56 -2.09
C LEU A 67 13.75 -18.00 -2.08
N GLU A 68 13.69 -18.73 -3.20
CA GLU A 68 14.24 -20.10 -3.32
C GLU A 68 15.78 -20.10 -3.36
N ASN A 69 16.39 -18.96 -3.67
CA ASN A 69 17.85 -18.84 -3.73
C ASN A 69 18.48 -18.56 -2.36
N ILE A 70 17.67 -18.32 -1.32
CA ILE A 70 18.16 -18.10 0.04
C ILE A 70 18.43 -19.48 0.66
N LYS A 71 19.71 -19.80 0.83
CA LYS A 71 20.19 -21.10 1.33
C LYS A 71 20.71 -20.96 2.76
N ASP A 72 20.98 -22.11 3.38
CA ASP A 72 21.66 -22.20 4.68
C ASP A 72 20.95 -21.46 5.81
N LEU A 73 19.62 -21.59 5.85
CA LEU A 73 18.75 -20.96 6.84
C LEU A 73 18.51 -21.84 8.06
N GLU A 74 18.57 -21.23 9.23
CA GLU A 74 18.12 -21.82 10.50
C GLU A 74 16.59 -21.99 10.53
N ALA A 75 16.07 -22.69 11.54
CA ALA A 75 14.65 -23.00 11.64
C ALA A 75 13.76 -21.74 11.64
N ASP A 76 14.10 -20.74 12.46
CA ASP A 76 13.31 -19.50 12.58
C ASP A 76 13.43 -18.62 11.33
N GLU A 77 14.59 -18.62 10.67
CA GLU A 77 14.80 -17.88 9.43
C GLU A 77 13.97 -18.46 8.27
N LYS A 78 13.81 -19.80 8.23
CA LYS A 78 12.88 -20.45 7.29
C LYS A 78 11.45 -20.01 7.51
N VAL A 79 11.03 -19.83 8.76
CA VAL A 79 9.71 -19.27 9.08
C VAL A 79 9.60 -17.83 8.58
N GLY A 80 10.63 -17.01 8.80
CA GLY A 80 10.69 -15.64 8.25
C GLY A 80 10.52 -15.58 6.74
N VAL A 81 11.21 -16.44 5.99
CA VAL A 81 11.05 -16.56 4.53
C VAL A 81 9.63 -17.00 4.16
N ALA A 82 9.03 -17.94 4.89
CA ALA A 82 7.66 -18.37 4.67
C ALA A 82 6.64 -17.25 4.90
N ILE A 83 6.84 -16.40 5.92
CA ILE A 83 6.01 -15.22 6.18
C ILE A 83 6.05 -14.28 4.99
N VAL A 84 7.24 -13.91 4.51
CA VAL A 84 7.38 -13.03 3.34
C VAL A 84 6.75 -13.66 2.11
N ARG A 85 7.01 -14.94 1.86
CA ARG A 85 6.44 -15.69 0.72
C ARG A 85 4.92 -15.61 0.70
N ARG A 86 4.26 -15.77 1.85
CA ARG A 86 2.80 -15.68 1.97
C ARG A 86 2.30 -14.24 1.86
N ALA A 87 2.97 -13.28 2.51
CA ALA A 87 2.55 -11.88 2.56
C ALA A 87 2.54 -11.21 1.18
N ILE A 88 3.51 -11.53 0.32
CA ILE A 88 3.61 -10.91 -1.01
C ILE A 88 2.52 -11.39 -2.00
N GLU A 89 1.66 -12.33 -1.60
CA GLU A 89 0.46 -12.71 -2.34
C GLU A 89 -0.75 -11.83 -2.03
N GLU A 90 -0.75 -11.15 -0.88
CA GLU A 90 -1.89 -10.35 -0.40
C GLU A 90 -2.32 -9.25 -1.37
N PRO A 91 -1.41 -8.51 -2.05
CA PRO A 91 -1.84 -7.48 -2.99
C PRO A 91 -2.74 -8.02 -4.11
N THR A 92 -2.37 -9.14 -4.73
CA THR A 92 -3.18 -9.77 -5.78
C THR A 92 -4.47 -10.37 -5.22
N ARG A 93 -4.39 -11.00 -4.05
CA ARG A 93 -5.55 -11.59 -3.36
C ARG A 93 -6.60 -10.51 -3.05
N GLN A 94 -6.18 -9.41 -2.41
CA GLN A 94 -7.07 -8.32 -2.02
C GLN A 94 -7.73 -7.66 -3.24
N LEU A 95 -6.99 -7.50 -4.34
CA LEU A 95 -7.55 -6.97 -5.59
C LEU A 95 -8.65 -7.87 -6.16
N ALA A 96 -8.45 -9.19 -6.15
CA ALA A 96 -9.44 -10.16 -6.60
C ALA A 96 -10.67 -10.20 -5.66
N ASP A 97 -10.45 -10.20 -4.35
CA ASP A 97 -11.53 -10.23 -3.35
C ASP A 97 -12.39 -8.95 -3.43
N ASN A 98 -11.77 -7.78 -3.62
CA ASN A 98 -12.47 -6.51 -3.85
C ASN A 98 -13.35 -6.54 -5.12
N ALA A 99 -13.04 -7.42 -6.07
CA ALA A 99 -13.81 -7.63 -7.30
C ALA A 99 -14.81 -8.78 -7.18
N GLY A 100 -15.02 -9.34 -5.98
CA GLY A 100 -15.96 -10.44 -5.75
C GLY A 100 -15.50 -11.79 -6.32
N ARG A 101 -14.20 -11.95 -6.55
CA ARG A 101 -13.58 -13.23 -6.95
C ARG A 101 -12.90 -13.88 -5.76
N GLU A 102 -12.64 -15.18 -5.87
CA GLU A 102 -11.90 -15.90 -4.84
C GLU A 102 -10.39 -15.67 -5.03
N GLY A 103 -9.81 -14.76 -4.25
CA GLY A 103 -8.43 -14.33 -4.40
C GLY A 103 -7.40 -15.45 -4.25
N ALA A 104 -7.71 -16.49 -3.47
CA ALA A 104 -6.87 -17.68 -3.37
C ALA A 104 -6.71 -18.39 -4.72
N LEU A 105 -7.82 -18.60 -5.45
CA LEU A 105 -7.81 -19.24 -6.75
C LEU A 105 -7.10 -18.37 -7.79
N ILE A 106 -7.33 -17.05 -7.76
CA ILE A 106 -6.66 -16.10 -8.66
C ILE A 106 -5.15 -16.11 -8.45
N VAL A 107 -4.67 -16.02 -7.20
CA VAL A 107 -3.24 -16.06 -6.90
C VAL A 107 -2.60 -17.35 -7.41
N GLU A 108 -3.22 -18.51 -7.15
CA GLU A 108 -2.70 -19.79 -7.61
C GLU A 108 -2.67 -19.91 -9.13
N GLU A 109 -3.66 -19.35 -9.82
CA GLU A 109 -3.69 -19.32 -11.27
C GLU A 109 -2.62 -18.38 -11.85
N VAL A 110 -2.42 -17.19 -11.26
CA VAL A 110 -1.36 -16.25 -11.67
C VAL A 110 0.03 -16.85 -11.45
N LYS A 111 0.25 -17.62 -10.37
CA LYS A 111 1.53 -18.30 -10.09
C LYS A 111 1.93 -19.32 -11.15
N LYS A 112 0.97 -20.02 -11.76
CA LYS A 112 1.22 -21.00 -12.84
C LYS A 112 1.66 -20.33 -14.14
N ARG A 113 1.34 -19.04 -14.31
CA ARG A 113 1.65 -18.23 -15.48
C ARG A 113 3.06 -17.61 -15.41
N LYS A 114 3.53 -17.03 -16.52
CA LYS A 114 4.90 -16.53 -16.65
C LYS A 114 4.92 -15.10 -17.15
N GLY A 115 6.04 -14.41 -16.88
CA GLY A 115 6.26 -13.04 -17.32
C GLY A 115 5.15 -12.11 -16.84
N ASN A 116 4.58 -11.36 -17.79
CA ASN A 116 3.60 -10.31 -17.56
C ASN A 116 2.16 -10.82 -17.42
N GLU A 117 1.93 -12.12 -17.62
CA GLU A 117 0.58 -12.66 -17.51
C GLU A 117 0.07 -12.57 -16.08
N GLY A 118 -1.10 -11.96 -15.92
CA GLY A 118 -1.75 -11.71 -14.64
C GLY A 118 -3.25 -11.66 -14.78
N TYR A 119 -3.92 -11.30 -13.69
CA TYR A 119 -5.36 -11.13 -13.65
C TYR A 119 -5.72 -9.65 -13.82
N ASP A 120 -6.36 -9.31 -14.94
CA ASP A 120 -6.97 -8.01 -15.15
C ASP A 120 -8.32 -8.00 -14.43
N VAL A 121 -8.36 -7.27 -13.32
CA VAL A 121 -9.54 -7.13 -12.46
C VAL A 121 -10.67 -6.37 -13.16
N SER A 122 -10.33 -5.39 -14.02
CA SER A 122 -11.34 -4.57 -14.71
C SER A 122 -11.99 -5.34 -15.85
N GLY A 123 -11.19 -6.13 -16.56
CA GLY A 123 -11.63 -6.98 -17.67
C GLY A 123 -12.08 -8.39 -17.26
N ASP A 124 -11.95 -8.75 -15.98
CA ASP A 124 -12.30 -10.06 -15.42
C ASP A 124 -11.63 -11.25 -16.14
N GLN A 125 -10.36 -11.08 -16.55
CA GLN A 125 -9.68 -12.05 -17.42
C GLN A 125 -8.19 -12.15 -17.13
N PHE A 126 -7.59 -13.28 -17.51
CA PHE A 126 -6.14 -13.43 -17.49
C PHE A 126 -5.53 -12.92 -18.79
N THR A 127 -4.60 -11.97 -18.71
CA THR A 127 -3.97 -11.35 -19.88
C THR A 127 -2.56 -10.88 -19.58
N ASP A 128 -1.83 -10.47 -20.62
CA ASP A 128 -0.56 -9.76 -20.49
C ASP A 128 -0.82 -8.34 -19.96
N LEU A 129 -0.57 -8.13 -18.67
CA LEU A 129 -0.92 -6.89 -17.99
C LEU A 129 -0.18 -5.68 -18.55
N VAL A 130 1.06 -5.87 -19.01
CA VAL A 130 1.84 -4.77 -19.62
C VAL A 130 1.21 -4.35 -20.94
N LYS A 131 0.77 -5.30 -21.77
CA LYS A 131 0.04 -4.99 -23.01
C LYS A 131 -1.34 -4.39 -22.75
N ALA A 132 -1.99 -4.78 -21.65
CA ALA A 132 -3.25 -4.19 -21.19
C ALA A 132 -3.10 -2.80 -20.55
N GLY A 133 -1.86 -2.31 -20.37
CA GLY A 133 -1.57 -1.01 -19.73
C GLY A 133 -1.66 -1.02 -18.21
N ILE A 134 -1.76 -2.20 -17.58
CA ILE A 134 -1.80 -2.40 -16.14
C ILE A 134 -0.37 -2.58 -15.65
N VAL A 135 0.28 -1.46 -15.35
CA VAL A 135 1.69 -1.38 -14.95
C VAL A 135 1.85 -0.57 -13.68
N ASP A 136 2.79 -0.99 -12.84
CA ASP A 136 3.16 -0.27 -11.63
C ASP A 136 4.60 0.24 -11.73
N PRO A 137 4.93 1.42 -11.17
CA PRO A 137 6.31 1.88 -11.07
C PRO A 137 7.13 0.92 -10.19
N THR A 138 8.30 0.47 -10.67
CA THR A 138 9.19 -0.46 -9.94
C THR A 138 9.53 0.07 -8.55
N LYS A 139 9.83 1.38 -8.48
CA LYS A 139 10.15 2.08 -7.23
C LYS A 139 9.06 1.94 -6.19
N VAL A 140 7.80 2.07 -6.59
CA VAL A 140 6.65 2.01 -5.68
C VAL A 140 6.50 0.60 -5.13
N ALA A 141 6.52 -0.43 -6.00
CA ALA A 141 6.43 -1.82 -5.57
C ALA A 141 7.55 -2.21 -4.58
N ARG A 142 8.81 -1.86 -4.90
CA ARG A 142 9.98 -2.12 -4.05
C ARG A 142 9.86 -1.39 -2.70
N THR A 143 9.55 -0.10 -2.74
CA THR A 143 9.48 0.73 -1.53
C THR A 143 8.34 0.31 -0.61
N ALA A 144 7.18 -0.06 -1.17
CA ALA A 144 6.05 -0.58 -0.41
C ALA A 144 6.43 -1.85 0.37
N LEU A 145 7.08 -2.82 -0.30
CA LEU A 145 7.51 -4.06 0.34
C LEU A 145 8.58 -3.81 1.41
N GLN A 146 9.56 -2.95 1.14
CA GLN A 146 10.62 -2.60 2.10
C GLN A 146 10.07 -1.92 3.35
N ASN A 147 9.16 -0.96 3.19
CA ASN A 147 8.54 -0.26 4.31
C ASN A 147 7.65 -1.20 5.13
N ALA A 148 6.87 -2.06 4.47
CA ALA A 148 6.05 -3.06 5.15
C ALA A 148 6.93 -4.02 5.98
N ALA A 149 7.98 -4.58 5.38
CA ALA A 149 8.91 -5.46 6.07
C ALA A 149 9.62 -4.77 7.25
N SER A 150 9.99 -3.49 7.10
CA SER A 150 10.63 -2.71 8.15
C SER A 150 9.75 -2.55 9.39
N ILE A 151 8.48 -2.14 9.20
CA ILE A 151 7.54 -1.97 10.30
C ILE A 151 7.15 -3.32 10.92
N SER A 152 6.89 -4.33 10.10
CA SER A 152 6.57 -5.67 10.59
C SER A 152 7.72 -6.28 11.41
N GLY A 153 8.97 -6.11 10.97
CA GLY A 153 10.14 -6.57 11.71
C GLY A 153 10.25 -5.92 13.09
N LEU A 154 10.05 -4.60 13.17
CA LEU A 154 10.02 -3.88 14.44
C LEU A 154 8.92 -4.44 15.38
N LEU A 155 7.70 -4.57 14.87
CA LEU A 155 6.55 -5.05 15.65
C LEU A 155 6.73 -6.48 16.14
N LEU A 156 7.26 -7.39 15.31
CA LEU A 156 7.49 -8.79 15.69
C LEU A 156 8.51 -8.94 16.83
N THR A 157 9.43 -7.98 16.99
CA THR A 157 10.43 -7.97 18.07
C THR A 157 10.00 -7.14 19.28
N THR A 158 8.79 -6.59 19.28
CA THR A 158 8.30 -5.74 20.36
C THR A 158 7.71 -6.60 21.48
N GLU A 159 8.46 -6.76 22.57
CA GLU A 159 8.02 -7.54 23.74
C GLU A 159 7.14 -6.74 24.72
N ALA A 160 7.27 -5.41 24.74
CA ALA A 160 6.51 -4.55 25.65
C ALA A 160 6.22 -3.19 25.02
N ILE A 161 5.09 -2.59 25.40
CA ILE A 161 4.67 -1.25 25.00
C ILE A 161 4.32 -0.46 26.26
N VAL A 162 4.90 0.73 26.42
CA VAL A 162 4.53 1.69 27.46
C VAL A 162 3.56 2.69 26.84
N THR A 163 2.36 2.79 27.42
CA THR A 163 1.29 3.69 26.94
C THR A 163 0.90 4.68 28.04
N GLU A 164 0.31 5.80 27.63
CA GLU A 164 -0.38 6.67 28.57
C GLU A 164 -1.63 5.98 29.11
N LEU A 165 -1.98 6.26 30.37
CA LEU A 165 -3.23 5.76 30.94
C LEU A 165 -4.41 6.34 30.15
N PRO A 166 -5.43 5.54 29.83
CA PRO A 166 -6.64 6.07 29.20
C PRO A 166 -7.18 7.24 30.02
N GLU A 167 -7.33 8.41 29.40
CA GLU A 167 -7.98 9.52 30.05
C GLU A 167 -9.41 9.12 30.39
N LYS A 168 -9.80 9.26 31.66
CA LYS A 168 -11.21 9.12 32.02
C LYS A 168 -11.96 10.28 31.39
N GLU A 169 -12.80 9.99 30.39
CA GLU A 169 -13.73 10.97 29.86
C GLU A 169 -14.50 11.56 31.05
N LYS A 170 -14.37 12.88 31.25
CA LYS A 170 -15.16 13.57 32.26
C LYS A 170 -16.61 13.42 31.86
N ALA A 171 -17.34 12.56 32.58
CA ALA A 171 -18.79 12.47 32.43
C ALA A 171 -19.36 13.91 32.46
N PRO A 172 -20.24 14.28 31.50
CA PRO A 172 -20.83 15.60 31.49
C PRO A 172 -21.42 15.87 32.87
N ALA A 173 -21.07 17.02 33.45
CA ALA A 173 -21.51 17.40 34.78
C ALA A 173 -23.04 17.30 34.83
N MET A 174 -23.56 16.30 35.55
CA MET A 174 -25.00 16.17 35.73
C MET A 174 -25.49 17.42 36.47
N PRO A 175 -26.64 17.99 36.07
CA PRO A 175 -27.23 19.14 36.74
C PRO A 175 -27.37 18.87 38.25
N PRO A 176 -27.15 19.88 39.11
CA PRO A 176 -27.26 19.69 40.55
C PRO A 176 -28.73 19.46 40.93
N GLY A 177 -29.12 18.20 41.14
CA GLY A 177 -30.43 17.86 41.69
C GLY A 177 -30.74 16.37 41.66
N GLY A 178 -30.73 15.73 42.84
CA GLY A 178 -31.44 14.47 43.07
C GLY A 178 -30.64 13.34 43.70
N MET A 179 -30.53 13.37 45.03
CA MET A 179 -30.65 12.24 45.98
C MET A 179 -30.05 10.85 45.65
N GLY A 180 -29.21 10.36 46.57
CA GLY A 180 -29.22 8.95 46.98
C GLY A 180 -28.18 8.03 46.32
N GLY A 181 -27.24 7.53 47.14
CA GLY A 181 -26.07 6.79 46.66
C GLY A 181 -26.26 5.31 46.33
N MET A 182 -25.25 4.79 45.66
CA MET A 182 -24.71 3.42 45.65
C MET A 182 -23.62 3.48 44.58
N GLY A 183 -22.35 3.47 44.96
CA GLY A 183 -21.66 2.23 45.29
C GLY A 183 -20.86 1.84 44.06
N GLY A 184 -19.62 2.32 44.00
CA GLY A 184 -18.69 1.97 42.94
C GLY A 184 -18.44 0.47 42.91
N MET A 185 -18.66 -0.14 41.75
CA MET A 185 -18.05 -1.41 41.37
C MET A 185 -17.45 -1.20 39.99
N ASP A 186 -16.17 -0.85 40.00
CA ASP A 186 -15.31 -0.94 38.83
C ASP A 186 -14.91 -2.43 38.68
N TYR A 187 -15.35 -3.06 37.60
CA TYR A 187 -14.68 -4.18 36.94
C TYR A 187 -14.37 -3.76 35.51
#